data_AF-A0AA35U2C2-F1
#
_entry.id   AF-A0AA35U2C2-F1
#
_cell.length_a   1.000
_cell.length_b   1.000
_cell.length_c   1.000
_cell.angle_alpha   90.00
_cell.angle_beta   90.00
_cell.angle_gamma   90.00
#
_symmetry.space_group_name_H-M   'P 1'
#
loop_
_entity.id
_entity.type
_entity.pdbx_description
1 polymer ?
#
loop_
_entity_poly.entity_id
_entity_poly.type
_entity_poly.pdbx_seq_one_letter_code
_entity_poly.pdbx_strand_id
1 'polypeptide(L)'
;MNLFVECCKWTAASEEEKIELSTCTSQCTKQLPCGHRCPLGCHHGNCPPPETCQRKVTLRCSCRRLKKEVKCNERDTKAPACDGECRRLIAEKEEVTITS
;
A
#
# COMPACT_ATOMS: atom_id res chain seq x y z
N MET A 1 0.74 2.47 23.66
CA MET A 1 -0.73 2.28 23.58
C MET A 1 -1.04 1.17 24.54
N ASN A 2 -1.74 1.47 25.64
CA ASN A 2 -1.92 0.53 26.74
C ASN A 2 -3.34 -0.01 26.67
N LEU A 3 -3.47 -1.31 26.38
CA LEU A 3 -4.73 -2.03 26.40
C LEU A 3 -4.89 -2.62 27.79
N PHE A 4 -5.96 -2.24 28.50
CA PHE A 4 -6.27 -2.76 29.82
C PHE A 4 -7.44 -3.74 29.70
N VAL A 5 -7.17 -5.01 30.01
CA VAL A 5 -8.17 -6.05 30.10
C VAL A 5 -8.26 -6.51 31.54
N GLU A 6 -9.47 -6.61 32.06
CA GLU A 6 -9.71 -7.09 33.42
C GLU A 6 -9.32 -8.57 33.54
N CYS A 7 -8.54 -8.91 34.56
CA CYS A 7 -8.03 -10.28 34.75
C CYS A 7 -9.15 -11.32 34.76
N CYS A 8 -10.28 -11.04 35.42
CA CYS A 8 -11.43 -11.95 35.46
C CYS A 8 -12.07 -12.17 34.09
N LYS A 9 -12.09 -11.14 33.22
CA LYS A 9 -12.60 -11.28 31.85
C LYS A 9 -11.65 -12.08 30.99
N TRP A 10 -10.35 -11.90 31.15
CA TRP A 10 -9.35 -12.65 30.40
C TRP A 10 -9.32 -14.14 30.77
N THR A 11 -9.41 -14.48 32.06
CA THR A 11 -9.34 -15.88 32.50
C THR A 11 -10.60 -16.66 32.20
N ALA A 12 -11.77 -16.00 32.20
CA ALA A 12 -13.06 -16.63 31.90
C ALA A 12 -13.38 -16.71 30.40
N ALA A 13 -12.69 -15.92 29.56
CA ALA A 13 -12.93 -15.84 28.11
C ALA A 13 -12.54 -17.13 27.35
N SER A 14 -13.35 -17.46 26.33
CA SER A 14 -13.02 -18.46 25.31
C SER A 14 -11.81 -18.02 24.46
N GLU A 15 -11.31 -18.91 23.61
CA GLU A 15 -10.18 -18.61 22.70
C GLU A 15 -10.53 -17.42 21.79
N GLU A 16 -11.77 -17.35 21.29
CA GLU A 16 -12.27 -16.30 20.42
C GLU A 16 -12.40 -14.96 21.17
N GLU A 17 -12.94 -14.97 22.39
CA GLU A 17 -13.08 -13.78 23.22
C GLU A 17 -11.71 -13.22 23.65
N LYS A 18 -10.73 -14.09 23.93
CA LYS A 18 -9.34 -13.66 24.21
C LYS A 18 -8.71 -12.97 23.00
N ILE A 19 -8.98 -13.45 21.79
CA ILE A 19 -8.50 -12.82 20.56
C ILE A 19 -9.07 -11.41 20.45
N GLU A 20 -10.38 -11.22 20.64
CA GLU A 20 -10.99 -9.89 20.62
C GLU A 20 -10.41 -8.97 21.71
N LEU A 21 -10.31 -9.46 22.95
CA LEU A 21 -9.72 -8.73 24.08
C LEU A 21 -8.24 -8.41 23.88
N SER A 22 -7.52 -9.17 23.05
CA SER A 22 -6.11 -8.93 22.71
C SER A 22 -5.92 -7.90 21.59
N THR A 23 -6.98 -7.58 20.85
CA THR A 23 -6.94 -6.55 19.81
C THR A 23 -7.38 -5.21 20.37
N CYS A 24 -6.61 -4.17 20.06
CA CYS A 24 -6.87 -2.84 20.60
C CYS A 24 -7.84 -2.00 19.75
N THR A 25 -8.53 -2.65 18.79
CA THR A 25 -9.52 -2.11 17.81
C THR A 25 -9.10 -0.88 16.99
N SER A 26 -7.95 -0.28 17.28
CA SER A 26 -7.39 0.87 16.57
C SER A 26 -6.73 0.46 15.27
N GLN A 27 -6.47 1.40 14.36
CA GLN A 27 -5.82 1.09 13.08
C GLN A 27 -4.51 0.31 13.26
N CYS A 28 -4.36 -0.78 12.52
CA CYS A 28 -3.14 -1.58 12.53
C CYS A 28 -1.93 -0.73 12.08
N THR A 29 -0.88 -0.69 12.89
CA THR A 29 0.32 0.11 12.64
C THR A 29 1.33 -0.61 11.74
N LYS A 30 1.07 -1.88 11.39
CA LYS A 30 1.94 -2.69 10.52
C LYS A 30 1.91 -2.17 9.08
N GLN A 31 3.07 -2.19 8.45
CA GLN A 31 3.24 -1.84 7.04
C GLN A 31 3.20 -3.10 6.18
N LEU A 32 2.41 -3.06 5.11
CA LEU A 32 2.33 -4.09 4.09
C LEU A 32 3.61 -4.09 3.22
N PRO A 33 3.92 -5.21 2.54
CA PRO A 33 5.07 -5.29 1.63
C PRO A 33 5.06 -4.23 0.51
N CYS A 34 3.87 -3.75 0.13
CA CYS A 34 3.73 -2.67 -0.86
C CYS A 34 4.06 -1.27 -0.31
N GLY A 35 4.51 -1.14 0.94
CA GLY A 35 4.90 0.13 1.57
C GLY A 35 3.76 0.89 2.25
N HIS A 36 2.54 0.36 2.21
CA HIS A 36 1.35 1.01 2.77
C HIS A 36 0.99 0.47 4.15
N ARG A 37 0.39 1.29 5.01
CA ARG A 37 -0.17 0.81 6.29
C ARG A 37 -1.38 -0.09 6.06
N CYS A 38 -1.48 -1.15 6.87
CA CYS A 38 -2.62 -2.05 6.88
C CYS A 38 -3.92 -1.25 7.07
N PRO A 39 -4.96 -1.45 6.22
CA PRO A 39 -6.21 -0.70 6.32
C PRO A 39 -7.13 -1.23 7.44
N LEU A 40 -6.84 -2.41 7.99
CA LEU A 40 -7.67 -3.04 9.00
C LEU A 40 -7.41 -2.43 10.39
N GLY A 41 -8.41 -2.60 11.27
CA GLY A 41 -8.19 -2.47 12.71
C GLY A 41 -7.13 -3.46 13.21
N CYS A 42 -6.65 -3.27 14.43
CA CYS A 42 -5.77 -4.18 15.11
C CYS A 42 -6.44 -5.56 15.06
N HIS A 43 -5.72 -6.50 14.49
CA HIS A 43 -6.23 -7.82 14.19
C HIS A 43 -5.21 -8.83 14.70
N HIS A 44 -5.71 -10.00 15.06
CA HIS A 44 -4.86 -11.15 15.34
C HIS A 44 -4.36 -11.76 14.01
N GLY A 45 -3.20 -12.43 14.05
CA GLY A 45 -2.62 -13.06 12.87
C GLY A 45 -1.94 -12.10 11.88
N ASN A 46 -1.83 -12.55 10.64
CA ASN A 46 -1.04 -11.88 9.61
C ASN A 46 -1.82 -10.76 8.91
N CYS A 47 -1.12 -9.70 8.49
CA CYS A 47 -1.76 -8.63 7.72
C CYS A 47 -2.21 -9.14 6.34
N PRO A 48 -3.27 -8.52 5.77
CA PRO A 48 -3.75 -8.87 4.44
C PRO A 48 -2.63 -8.66 3.40
N PRO A 49 -2.57 -9.51 2.36
CA PRO A 49 -1.51 -9.45 1.38
C PRO A 49 -1.61 -8.17 0.52
N PRO A 50 -0.48 -7.70 -0.07
CA PRO A 50 -0.42 -6.45 -0.83
C PRO A 50 -1.35 -6.42 -2.06
N GLU A 51 -1.72 -7.59 -2.59
CA GLU A 51 -2.68 -7.76 -3.69
C GLU A 51 -4.12 -7.33 -3.33
N THR A 52 -4.44 -7.21 -2.04
CA THR A 52 -5.73 -6.66 -1.57
C THR A 52 -5.64 -5.16 -1.28
N CYS A 53 -4.47 -4.53 -1.46
CA CYS A 53 -4.28 -3.13 -1.17
C CYS A 53 -5.03 -2.24 -2.18
N GLN A 54 -6.11 -1.62 -1.72
CA GLN A 54 -6.96 -0.74 -2.52
C GLN A 54 -6.53 0.74 -2.50
N ARG A 55 -5.38 1.05 -1.88
CA ARG A 55 -4.87 2.42 -1.84
C ARG A 55 -4.52 2.88 -3.24
N LYS A 56 -4.91 4.10 -3.56
CA LYS A 56 -4.66 4.73 -4.86
C LYS A 56 -3.21 5.23 -4.90
N VAL A 57 -2.50 4.87 -5.95
CA VAL A 57 -1.14 5.32 -6.25
C VAL A 57 -1.12 5.99 -7.61
N THR A 58 -0.33 7.06 -7.74
CA THR A 58 -0.10 7.72 -9.03
C THR A 58 1.16 7.12 -9.65
N LEU A 59 0.99 6.39 -10.76
CA LEU A 59 2.09 5.89 -11.55
C LEU A 59 2.40 6.86 -12.68
N ARG A 60 3.68 6.88 -13.07
CA ARG A 60 4.16 7.67 -14.19
C ARG A 60 4.86 6.77 -15.20
N CYS A 61 4.83 7.18 -16.47
CA CYS A 61 5.62 6.49 -17.50
C CYS A 61 7.12 6.73 -17.25
N SER A 62 7.99 6.02 -17.97
CA SER A 62 9.45 6.11 -17.79
C SER A 62 10.00 7.52 -17.96
N CYS A 63 9.48 8.29 -18.92
CA CYS A 63 9.84 9.71 -19.11
C CYS A 63 9.10 10.70 -18.20
N ARG A 64 8.23 10.21 -17.30
CA ARG A 64 7.46 10.96 -16.30
C ARG A 64 6.43 11.97 -16.85
N ARG A 65 6.16 11.98 -18.17
CA ARG A 65 5.17 12.85 -18.83
C ARG A 65 3.72 12.47 -18.51
N LEU A 66 3.40 11.19 -18.68
CA LEU A 66 2.07 10.65 -18.42
C LEU A 66 1.95 10.24 -16.95
N LYS A 67 0.78 10.51 -16.36
CA LYS A 67 0.42 10.09 -15.01
C LYS A 67 -0.91 9.36 -15.04
N LYS A 68 -1.05 8.30 -14.25
CA LYS A 68 -2.29 7.53 -14.12
C LYS A 68 -2.49 7.14 -12.67
N GLU A 69 -3.70 7.37 -12.16
CA GLU A 69 -4.11 6.88 -10.85
C GLU A 69 -4.61 5.44 -10.99
N VAL A 70 -4.02 4.54 -10.20
CA VAL A 70 -4.37 3.11 -10.18
C VAL A 70 -4.41 2.63 -8.74
N LYS A 71 -5.01 1.45 -8.49
CA LYS A 71 -4.91 0.81 -7.18
C LYS A 71 -3.51 0.21 -7.00
N CYS A 72 -3.02 0.19 -5.76
CA CYS A 72 -1.69 -0.30 -5.43
C CYS A 72 -1.48 -1.75 -5.86
N ASN A 73 -2.51 -2.60 -5.76
CA ASN A 73 -2.46 -3.98 -6.21
C ASN A 73 -2.40 -4.13 -7.75
N GLU A 74 -2.77 -3.09 -8.50
CA GLU A 74 -2.72 -3.07 -9.97
C GLU A 74 -1.49 -2.32 -10.49
N ARG A 75 -0.53 -1.99 -9.61
CA ARG A 75 0.55 -1.08 -9.98
C ARG A 75 1.44 -1.61 -11.10
N ASP A 76 1.68 -2.92 -11.11
CA ASP A 76 2.59 -3.55 -12.06
C ASP A 76 1.92 -3.81 -13.41
N THR A 77 0.58 -3.88 -13.45
CA THR A 77 -0.19 -4.17 -14.68
C THR A 77 -0.80 -2.92 -15.33
N LYS A 78 -1.08 -1.87 -14.57
CA LYS A 78 -1.75 -0.65 -15.07
C LYS A 78 -0.86 0.58 -15.19
N ALA A 79 0.45 0.43 -15.05
CA ALA A 79 1.41 1.52 -15.28
C ALA A 79 1.24 2.12 -16.68
N PRO A 80 1.22 3.47 -16.83
CA PRO A 80 1.07 4.09 -18.14
C PRO A 80 2.34 3.88 -18.98
N ALA A 81 2.19 3.31 -20.18
CA ALA A 81 3.25 3.22 -21.17
C ALA A 81 3.50 4.57 -21.86
N CYS A 82 4.72 4.81 -22.34
CA CYS A 82 5.03 5.98 -23.15
C CYS A 82 4.26 5.98 -24.48
N ASP A 83 3.61 7.09 -24.80
CA ASP A 83 2.95 7.30 -26.09
C ASP A 83 3.91 7.88 -27.15
N GLY A 84 3.37 8.19 -28.34
CA GLY A 84 4.16 8.76 -29.44
C GLY A 84 4.82 10.08 -29.06
N GLU A 85 4.13 10.92 -28.30
CA GLU A 85 4.66 12.20 -27.83
C GLU A 85 5.78 12.02 -26.81
N CYS A 86 5.65 11.07 -25.88
CA CYS A 86 6.73 10.70 -24.98
C CYS A 86 7.99 10.30 -25.75
N ARG A 87 7.87 9.48 -26.81
CA ARG A 87 9.02 9.02 -27.59
C ARG A 87 9.72 10.16 -28.32
N ARG A 88 8.96 11.09 -28.90
CA ARG A 88 9.51 12.29 -29.56
C ARG A 88 10.31 13.15 -28.59
N LEU A 89 9.76 13.45 -27.42
CA LEU A 89 10.42 14.28 -26.41
C LEU A 89 11.67 13.61 -25.82
N ILE A 90 11.70 12.28 -25.70
CA ILE A 90 12.91 11.55 -25.27
C ILE A 90 14.01 11.71 -26.32
N ALA A 91 13.69 11.47 -27.60
CA ALA A 91 14.66 11.58 -28.70
C ALA A 91 15.24 13.00 -28.82
N GLU A 92 14.38 14.02 -28.77
CA GLU A 92 14.82 15.43 -28.83
C GLU A 92 15.71 15.80 -27.64
N LYS A 93 15.42 15.27 -26.45
CA LYS A 93 16.21 15.56 -25.26
C LYS A 93 17.59 14.89 -25.28
N GLU A 94 17.71 13.73 -25.91
CA GLU A 94 19.00 13.03 -26.10
C GLU A 94 19.92 13.77 -27.08
N GLU A 95 19.37 14.36 -28.14
CA GLU A 95 20.14 15.15 -29.11
C GLU A 95 20.72 16.43 -28.49
N VAL A 96 19.97 17.12 -27.62
CA VAL A 96 20.42 18.36 -26.95
C VAL A 96 21.56 18.11 -25.96
N THR A 97 21.62 16.94 -25.33
CA THR A 97 22.70 16.57 -24.40
C THR A 97 24.03 16.26 -25.07
N ILE A 98 24.05 15.94 -26.36
CA ILE A 98 25.28 15.61 -27.11
C ILE A 98 25.97 16.89 -27.63
N THR A 99 25.24 18.00 -27.73
CA THR A 99 25.74 19.29 -28.26
C THR A 99 26.07 20.33 -27.18
N SER A 100 26.15 19.94 -25.90
CA SER A 100 26.50 20.83 -24.78
C SER A 100 27.90 20.57 -24.22
#